data_AF-A0A8R7QMJ9-F1
#
_entry.id   AF-A0A8R7QMJ9-F1
#
_cell.length_a   1.000
_cell.length_b   1.000
_cell.length_c   1.000
_cell.angle_alpha   90.00
_cell.angle_beta   90.00
_cell.angle_gamma   90.00
#
_symmetry.space_group_name_H-M   'P 1'
#
loop_
_entity.id
_entity.type
_entity.pdbx_description
1 polymer ?
#
loop_
_entity_poly.entity_id
_entity_poly.type
_entity_poly.pdbx_seq_one_letter_code
_entity_poly.pdbx_strand_id
1 'polypeptide(L)'
;MAFVIAPRRNFSNALPAKYLGLTNIHNDGNASNNIFVVDLNTIQRVEFKDINANHVGIDINGLQSLRSYNVGYYDDESGNFRSMKLISREAMQVWIDYHGERKEMNVTLAPFDMAKPARPLLSASYDHSMVLTELVYLGFSAATG
;
A
#
# COMPACT_ATOMS: atom_id res chain seq x y z
N MET A 1 4.14 -0.52 7.59
CA MET A 1 3.10 0.53 7.79
C MET A 1 2.15 0.44 6.61
N ALA A 2 0.90 0.88 6.76
CA ALA A 2 -0.06 0.91 5.67
C ALA A 2 -0.99 2.11 5.76
N PHE A 3 -1.37 2.65 4.60
CA PHE A 3 -2.58 3.44 4.43
C PHE A 3 -3.73 2.49 4.09
N VAL A 4 -4.89 2.68 4.71
CA VAL A 4 -6.02 1.73 4.62
C VAL A 4 -7.32 2.47 4.34
N ILE A 5 -8.11 1.90 3.44
CA ILE A 5 -9.52 2.23 3.23
C ILE A 5 -10.35 1.01 3.64
N ALA A 6 -11.30 1.20 4.58
CA ALA A 6 -12.10 0.11 5.12
C ALA A 6 -13.55 0.53 5.42
N PRO A 7 -14.52 -0.40 5.39
CA PRO A 7 -15.93 -0.12 5.68
C PRO A 7 -16.21 0.05 7.19
N ARG A 8 -15.25 -0.32 8.04
CA ARG A 8 -15.39 -0.39 9.50
C ARG A 8 -14.11 0.08 10.18
N ARG A 9 -14.26 0.55 11.42
CA ARG A 9 -13.14 1.00 12.28
C ARG A 9 -12.69 -0.07 13.29
N ASN A 10 -13.42 -1.17 13.42
CA ASN A 10 -13.11 -2.21 14.38
C ASN A 10 -12.20 -3.28 13.76
N PHE A 11 -10.95 -3.32 14.24
CA PHE A 11 -9.93 -4.32 13.89
C PHE A 11 -9.47 -5.13 15.12
N SER A 12 -10.31 -5.25 16.17
CA SER A 12 -9.93 -5.90 17.44
C SER A 12 -9.49 -7.36 17.30
N ASN A 13 -9.91 -8.03 16.23
CA ASN A 13 -9.58 -9.43 15.93
C ASN A 13 -8.40 -9.58 14.96
N ALA A 14 -7.80 -8.46 14.51
CA ALA A 14 -6.63 -8.49 13.67
C ALA A 14 -5.36 -8.75 14.50
N LEU A 15 -4.37 -9.36 13.88
CA LEU A 15 -3.10 -9.69 14.52
C LEU A 15 -2.04 -8.60 14.26
N PRO A 16 -1.06 -8.45 15.16
CA PRO A 16 0.07 -7.55 14.97
C PRO A 16 1.11 -8.14 13.99
N ALA A 17 2.33 -7.62 14.02
CA ALA A 17 3.45 -8.06 13.19
C ALA A 17 3.11 -8.04 11.70
N LYS A 18 3.28 -9.18 11.03
CA LYS A 18 3.07 -9.35 9.60
C LYS A 18 1.67 -8.96 9.12
N TYR A 19 0.65 -9.05 9.98
CA TYR A 19 -0.74 -8.74 9.62
C TYR A 19 -1.10 -7.25 9.73
N LEU A 20 -0.13 -6.42 10.17
CA LEU A 20 -0.27 -4.96 10.26
C LEU A 20 -1.49 -4.48 11.04
N GLY A 21 -2.11 -5.29 11.90
CA GLY A 21 -3.35 -4.93 12.59
C GLY A 21 -4.58 -4.83 11.66
N LEU A 22 -4.55 -5.47 10.48
CA LEU A 22 -5.61 -5.39 9.47
C LEU A 22 -6.37 -6.70 9.30
N THR A 23 -5.65 -7.83 9.35
CA THR A 23 -6.20 -9.18 9.14
C THR A 23 -5.65 -10.15 10.18
N ASN A 24 -6.00 -11.42 10.07
CA ASN A 24 -5.47 -12.51 10.88
C ASN A 24 -5.28 -13.77 10.02
N ILE A 25 -4.80 -14.85 10.65
CA ILE A 25 -4.49 -16.13 9.99
C ILE A 25 -5.70 -16.71 9.24
N HIS A 26 -6.93 -16.40 9.67
CA HIS A 26 -8.15 -16.99 9.12
C HIS A 26 -8.81 -16.14 8.04
N ASN A 27 -8.63 -14.82 8.06
CA ASN A 27 -9.34 -13.94 7.13
C ASN A 27 -8.44 -13.17 6.17
N ASP A 28 -7.11 -13.32 6.20
CA ASP A 28 -6.26 -12.66 5.22
C ASP A 28 -6.61 -13.09 3.78
N GLY A 29 -6.92 -12.12 2.92
CA GLY A 29 -7.37 -12.34 1.55
C GLY A 29 -8.87 -12.63 1.40
N ASN A 30 -9.64 -12.67 2.50
CA ASN A 30 -11.08 -12.90 2.44
C ASN A 30 -11.81 -11.69 1.84
N ALA A 31 -12.54 -11.90 0.74
CA ALA A 31 -13.32 -10.87 0.04
C ALA A 31 -14.27 -10.08 0.96
N SER A 32 -14.74 -10.67 2.06
CA SER A 32 -15.63 -10.02 3.03
C SER A 32 -14.94 -8.96 3.89
N ASN A 33 -13.60 -8.88 3.87
CA ASN A 33 -12.85 -7.85 4.59
C ASN A 33 -13.14 -6.47 4.00
N ASN A 34 -13.35 -6.39 2.68
CA ASN A 34 -13.68 -5.17 1.95
C ASN A 34 -12.67 -4.03 2.19
N ILE A 35 -11.37 -4.37 2.25
CA ILE A 35 -10.31 -3.39 2.52
C ILE A 35 -9.42 -3.16 1.28
N PHE A 36 -8.98 -1.92 1.12
CA PHE A 36 -7.85 -1.56 0.26
C PHE A 36 -6.70 -1.07 1.12
N VAL A 37 -5.49 -1.48 0.74
CA VAL A 37 -4.27 -1.21 1.49
C VAL A 37 -3.20 -0.73 0.53
N VAL A 38 -2.52 0.35 0.88
CA VAL A 38 -1.21 0.68 0.31
C VAL A 38 -0.19 0.48 1.40
N ASP A 39 0.64 -0.55 1.27
CA ASP A 39 1.62 -0.93 2.29
C ASP A 39 3.03 -0.41 1.96
N LEU A 40 3.77 -0.06 3.01
CA LEU A 40 5.19 0.26 2.98
C LEU A 40 5.90 -0.81 3.80
N ASN A 41 6.58 -1.71 3.11
CA ASN A 41 7.04 -2.95 3.68
C ASN A 41 8.56 -3.04 3.80
N THR A 42 9.01 -3.21 5.04
CA THR A 42 10.42 -3.26 5.44
C THR A 42 10.90 -4.68 5.77
N ILE A 43 10.04 -5.70 5.62
CA ILE A 43 10.34 -7.10 5.94
C ILE A 43 9.77 -7.97 4.82
N GLN A 44 10.55 -8.92 4.31
CA GLN A 44 10.03 -9.86 3.34
C GLN A 44 9.23 -10.98 4.03
N ARG A 45 7.94 -11.06 3.74
CA ARG A 45 7.02 -12.09 4.23
C ARG A 45 6.73 -13.09 3.11
N VAL A 46 7.31 -14.28 3.24
CA VAL A 46 7.23 -15.34 2.21
C VAL A 46 5.78 -15.80 2.02
N GLU A 47 5.00 -15.86 3.10
CA GLU A 47 3.58 -16.23 3.07
C GLU A 47 2.72 -15.28 2.24
N PHE A 48 3.12 -14.01 2.12
CA PHE A 48 2.41 -12.99 1.32
C PHE A 48 3.07 -12.73 -0.03
N LYS A 49 4.10 -13.52 -0.37
CA LYS A 49 4.83 -13.45 -1.64
C LYS A 49 5.48 -12.09 -1.90
N ASP A 50 5.94 -11.45 -0.83
CA ASP A 50 6.66 -10.19 -0.89
C ASP A 50 7.89 -10.30 -1.80
N ILE A 51 8.07 -9.32 -2.68
CA ILE A 51 9.16 -9.31 -3.67
C ILE A 51 10.55 -9.11 -3.03
N ASN A 52 10.61 -8.43 -1.88
CA ASN A 52 11.82 -8.21 -1.05
C ASN A 52 11.43 -7.46 0.24
N ALA A 53 12.42 -7.06 1.06
CA ALA A 53 12.21 -6.32 2.30
C ALA A 53 12.21 -4.78 2.15
N ASN A 54 11.90 -4.25 0.96
CA ASN A 54 11.89 -2.82 0.66
C ASN A 54 10.98 -2.52 -0.56
N HIS A 55 9.69 -2.71 -0.39
CA HIS A 55 8.69 -2.50 -1.46
C HIS A 55 7.48 -1.71 -0.97
N VAL A 56 6.73 -1.21 -1.96
CA VAL A 56 5.39 -0.65 -1.79
C VAL A 56 4.39 -1.62 -2.43
N GLY A 57 3.34 -2.00 -1.72
CA GLY A 57 2.27 -2.87 -2.18
C GLY A 57 0.93 -2.14 -2.34
N ILE A 58 0.14 -2.55 -3.33
CA ILE A 58 -1.31 -2.30 -3.40
C ILE A 58 -1.99 -3.64 -3.12
N ASP A 59 -2.69 -3.72 -2.00
CA ASP A 59 -3.31 -4.94 -1.51
C ASP A 59 -4.83 -4.79 -1.41
N ILE A 60 -5.52 -5.91 -1.62
CA ILE A 60 -6.98 -5.99 -1.63
C ILE A 60 -7.38 -7.14 -0.73
N ASN A 61 -8.19 -6.86 0.29
CA ASN A 61 -8.74 -7.84 1.23
C ASN A 61 -7.74 -8.66 2.07
N GLY A 62 -6.44 -8.50 1.86
CA GLY A 62 -5.36 -9.18 2.56
C GLY A 62 -4.03 -8.50 2.28
N LEU A 63 -2.93 -9.13 2.66
CA LEU A 63 -1.58 -8.55 2.52
C LEU A 63 -0.73 -9.17 1.41
N GLN A 64 -1.29 -10.09 0.63
CA GLN A 64 -0.69 -10.47 -0.65
C GLN A 64 -1.02 -9.40 -1.69
N SER A 65 -0.01 -8.65 -2.14
CA SER A 65 -0.20 -7.54 -3.07
C SER A 65 -0.75 -7.96 -4.43
N LEU A 66 -1.71 -7.19 -4.93
CA LEU A 66 -2.13 -7.23 -6.34
C LEU A 66 -1.00 -6.71 -7.23
N ARG A 67 -0.34 -5.63 -6.80
CA ARG A 67 0.84 -5.04 -7.44
C ARG A 67 1.81 -4.58 -6.38
N SER A 68 3.09 -4.84 -6.59
CA SER A 68 4.17 -4.38 -5.72
C SER A 68 5.36 -3.91 -6.54
N TYR A 69 6.10 -2.92 -6.04
CA TYR A 69 7.33 -2.45 -6.69
C TYR A 69 8.38 -2.02 -5.68
N ASN A 70 9.65 -2.05 -6.10
CA ASN A 70 10.77 -1.60 -5.27
C ASN A 70 10.59 -0.13 -4.89
N VAL A 71 10.95 0.21 -3.65
CA VAL A 71 10.84 1.58 -3.15
C VAL A 71 11.79 2.50 -3.92
N GLY A 72 11.26 3.59 -4.45
CA GLY A 72 11.99 4.61 -5.19
C GLY A 72 11.06 5.56 -5.91
N TYR A 73 11.61 6.34 -6.84
CA TYR A 73 10.87 7.29 -7.65
C TYR A 73 11.50 7.42 -9.04
N TYR A 74 10.74 7.93 -10.00
CA TYR A 74 11.28 8.33 -11.30
C TYR A 74 11.62 9.82 -11.24
N ASP A 75 12.87 10.15 -11.49
CA ASP A 75 13.33 11.54 -11.54
C ASP A 75 12.84 12.21 -12.83
N ASP A 76 12.09 13.30 -12.72
CA ASP A 76 11.45 13.93 -13.88
C ASP A 76 12.45 14.58 -14.85
N GLU A 77 13.61 15.02 -14.37
CA GLU A 77 14.66 15.62 -15.21
C GLU A 77 15.39 14.55 -16.04
N SER A 78 15.82 13.46 -15.41
CA SER A 78 16.61 12.43 -16.07
C SER A 78 15.81 11.23 -16.59
N GLY A 79 14.55 11.10 -16.18
CA GLY A 79 13.68 9.93 -16.46
C GLY A 79 14.11 8.65 -15.74
N ASN A 80 15.20 8.68 -14.97
CA ASN A 80 15.79 7.51 -14.35
C ASN A 80 15.10 7.12 -13.05
N PHE A 81 15.06 5.83 -12.77
CA PHE A 81 14.61 5.33 -11.47
C PHE A 81 15.68 5.58 -10.40
N ARG A 82 15.29 6.26 -9.32
CA ARG A 82 16.09 6.52 -8.13
C ARG A 82 15.61 5.61 -7.00
N SER A 83 16.41 4.60 -6.67
CA SER A 83 16.10 3.66 -5.59
C SER A 83 16.20 4.35 -4.22
N MET A 84 15.30 3.98 -3.32
CA MET A 84 15.25 4.48 -1.95
C MET A 84 15.13 3.32 -0.96
N LYS A 85 15.38 3.59 0.32
CA LYS A 85 15.21 2.60 1.41
C LYS A 85 14.23 3.12 2.44
N LEU A 86 13.15 2.38 2.69
CA LEU A 86 12.17 2.74 3.74
C LEU A 86 12.81 2.86 5.13
N ILE A 87 13.85 2.06 5.39
CA ILE A 87 14.60 2.07 6.66
C ILE A 87 15.67 3.19 6.75
N SER A 88 15.75 4.08 5.75
CA SER A 88 16.75 5.16 5.74
C SER A 88 16.58 6.18 6.86
N ARG A 89 15.38 6.25 7.47
CA ARG A 89 14.95 7.27 8.44
C ARG A 89 14.79 8.68 7.84
N GLU A 90 15.01 8.81 6.55
CA GLU A 90 14.71 10.03 5.82
C GLU A 90 13.21 10.18 5.65
N ALA A 91 12.72 11.42 5.77
CA ALA A 91 11.32 11.72 5.52
C ALA A 91 10.98 11.45 4.05
N MET A 92 9.81 10.85 3.80
CA MET A 92 9.31 10.53 2.47
C MET A 92 7.88 11.03 2.34
N GLN A 93 7.47 11.29 1.11
CA GLN A 93 6.09 11.64 0.78
C GLN A 93 5.49 10.60 -0.16
N VAL A 94 4.27 10.17 0.17
CA VAL A 94 3.49 9.21 -0.61
C VAL A 94 2.23 9.91 -1.11
N TRP A 95 1.94 9.78 -2.40
CA TRP A 95 0.68 10.17 -3.00
C TRP A 95 -0.08 8.92 -3.45
N ILE A 96 -1.36 8.88 -3.14
CA ILE A 96 -2.27 7.80 -3.52
C ILE A 96 -3.43 8.46 -4.27
N ASP A 97 -3.47 8.29 -5.57
CA ASP A 97 -4.49 8.86 -6.43
C ASP A 97 -5.36 7.75 -7.00
N TYR A 98 -6.68 7.97 -7.03
CA TYR A 98 -7.60 7.05 -7.68
C TYR A 98 -8.40 7.77 -8.77
N HIS A 99 -8.30 7.26 -10.00
CA HIS A 99 -9.07 7.73 -11.14
C HIS A 99 -10.34 6.89 -11.29
N GLY A 100 -11.48 7.42 -10.85
CA GLY A 100 -12.76 6.69 -10.80
C GLY A 100 -13.34 6.24 -12.15
N GLU A 101 -13.04 6.93 -13.25
CA GLU A 101 -13.47 6.52 -14.60
C GLU A 101 -12.58 5.42 -15.17
N ARG A 102 -11.25 5.59 -15.03
CA ARG A 102 -10.25 4.62 -15.50
C ARG A 102 -10.10 3.41 -14.58
N LYS A 103 -10.71 3.47 -13.39
CA LYS A 103 -10.59 2.46 -12.33
C LYS A 103 -9.12 2.17 -12.01
N GLU A 104 -8.32 3.22 -11.90
CA GLU A 104 -6.86 3.11 -11.79
C GLU A 104 -6.38 3.80 -10.51
N MET A 105 -5.69 3.05 -9.66
CA MET A 105 -4.97 3.57 -8.51
C MET A 105 -3.51 3.76 -8.89
N ASN A 106 -2.98 4.95 -8.61
CA ASN A 106 -1.59 5.32 -8.80
C ASN A 106 -0.98 5.63 -7.44
N VAL A 107 0.16 5.00 -7.15
CA VAL A 107 0.95 5.28 -5.96
C VAL A 107 2.26 5.91 -6.40
N THR A 108 2.55 7.08 -5.87
CA THR A 108 3.81 7.81 -6.11
C THR A 108 4.53 7.98 -4.78
N LEU A 109 5.85 7.84 -4.78
CA LEU A 109 6.72 8.01 -3.62
C LEU A 109 7.86 8.95 -4.04
N ALA A 110 8.33 9.80 -3.13
CA ALA A 110 9.54 10.59 -3.30
C ALA A 110 10.13 10.98 -1.92
N PRO A 111 11.37 11.50 -1.85
CA PRO A 111 11.84 12.21 -0.67
C PRO A 111 10.88 13.33 -0.29
N PHE A 112 10.79 13.63 1.01
CA PHE A 112 10.02 14.77 1.50
C PHE A 112 10.57 16.09 0.93
N ASP A 113 9.71 17.09 0.77
CA ASP A 113 9.98 18.40 0.12
C ASP A 113 10.32 18.33 -1.38
N MET A 114 10.17 17.18 -2.03
CA MET A 114 10.23 17.06 -3.48
C MET A 114 8.81 17.25 -4.09
N ALA A 115 8.73 17.88 -5.26
CA ALA A 115 7.50 17.87 -6.06
C ALA A 115 7.11 16.43 -6.40
N LYS A 116 5.80 16.15 -6.48
CA LYS A 116 5.29 14.83 -6.87
C LYS A 116 5.85 14.45 -8.25
N PRO A 117 6.58 13.33 -8.38
CA PRO A 117 7.04 12.82 -9.67
C PRO A 117 5.89 12.66 -10.67
N ALA A 118 6.12 12.99 -11.94
CA ALA A 118 5.11 12.87 -12.98
C ALA A 118 4.73 11.40 -13.26
N ARG A 119 5.71 10.49 -13.13
CA ARG A 119 5.50 9.06 -13.31
C ARG A 119 5.25 8.37 -11.95
N PRO A 120 4.11 7.67 -11.76
CA PRO A 120 3.85 6.93 -10.54
C PRO A 120 4.85 5.79 -10.35
N LEU A 121 5.10 5.43 -9.09
CA LEU A 121 5.95 4.30 -8.72
C LEU A 121 5.30 2.97 -9.15
N LEU A 122 4.01 2.82 -8.87
CA LEU A 122 3.21 1.68 -9.27
C LEU A 122 1.76 2.09 -9.54
N SER A 123 1.13 1.32 -10.42
CA SER A 123 -0.25 1.52 -10.84
C SER A 123 -0.99 0.18 -10.83
N ALA A 124 -2.25 0.19 -10.41
CA ALA A 124 -3.13 -0.97 -10.49
C ALA A 124 -4.52 -0.57 -11.02
N SER A 125 -4.97 -1.26 -12.07
CA SER A 125 -6.34 -1.13 -12.56
C SER A 125 -7.25 -2.05 -11.74
N TYR A 126 -8.08 -1.44 -10.89
CA TYR A 126 -9.05 -2.15 -10.08
C TYR A 126 -10.27 -1.25 -9.78
N ASP A 127 -11.47 -1.82 -9.93
CA ASP A 127 -12.69 -1.10 -9.62
C ASP A 127 -12.98 -1.12 -8.12
N HIS A 128 -12.88 0.04 -7.48
CA HIS A 128 -13.10 0.17 -6.04
C HIS A 128 -14.52 -0.22 -5.64
N SER A 129 -15.53 -0.08 -6.52
CA SER A 129 -16.90 -0.48 -6.19
C SER A 129 -17.09 -2.00 -6.11
N MET A 130 -16.09 -2.79 -6.53
CA MET A 130 -16.11 -4.25 -6.33
C MET A 130 -15.74 -4.67 -4.90
N VAL A 131 -15.23 -3.75 -4.09
CA VAL A 131 -14.69 -4.05 -2.74
C VAL A 131 -15.21 -3.07 -1.71
N LEU A 132 -15.24 -1.76 -2.01
CA LEU A 132 -15.65 -0.74 -1.06
C LEU A 132 -17.16 -0.54 -1.03
N THR A 133 -17.66 -0.30 0.18
CA THR A 133 -19.03 0.14 0.42
C THR A 133 -19.18 1.64 0.17
N GLU A 134 -20.42 2.16 0.17
CA GLU A 134 -20.69 3.59 -0.01
C GLU A 134 -20.01 4.47 1.04
N LEU A 135 -20.00 4.01 2.30
CA LEU A 135 -19.32 4.66 3.40
C LEU A 135 -18.04 3.90 3.75
N VAL A 136 -16.92 4.61 3.77
CA VAL A 136 -15.60 4.08 4.13
C VAL A 136 -14.89 5.01 5.09
N TYR A 137 -13.91 4.46 5.79
CA TYR A 137 -12.99 5.17 6.66
C TYR A 137 -11.59 5.05 6.08
N LEU A 138 -10.86 6.16 6.13
CA LEU A 138 -9.46 6.23 5.76
C LEU A 138 -8.63 6.30 7.03
N GLY A 139 -7.49 5.62 7.05
CA GLY A 139 -6.59 5.67 8.18
C GLY A 139 -5.23 5.06 7.89
N PHE A 140 -4.43 4.94 8.94
CA PHE A 140 -3.14 4.29 8.89
C PHE A 140 -3.10 3.14 9.88
N SER A 141 -2.37 2.09 9.53
CA SER A 141 -2.06 1.00 10.42
C SER A 141 -0.58 0.67 10.41
N ALA A 142 -0.08 0.21 11.54
CA ALA A 142 1.29 -0.24 11.69
C ALA A 142 1.37 -1.26 12.82
N ALA A 143 2.31 -2.19 12.71
CA ALA A 143 2.62 -3.11 13.77
C ALA A 143 4.12 -3.41 13.77
N THR A 144 4.63 -3.72 14.95
CA THR A 144 5.93 -4.37 15.15
C THR A 144 5.69 -5.84 15.46
N GLY A 145 6.71 -6.67 15.31
CA GLY A 145 6.68 -8.11 15.58
C GLY A 145 7.96 -8.58 16.23
#